data_AF-A0A7S6MPW2-F1
#
_entry.id   AF-A0A7S6MPW2-F1
#
_cell.length_a   1.000
_cell.length_b   1.000
_cell.length_c   1.000
_cell.angle_alpha   90.00
_cell.angle_beta   90.00
_cell.angle_gamma   90.00
#
_symmetry.space_group_name_H-M   'P 1'
#
loop_
_entity.id
_entity.type
_entity.pdbx_description
1 polymer ?
#
loop_
_entity_poly.entity_id
_entity_poly.type
_entity_poly.pdbx_seq_one_letter_code
_entity_poly.pdbx_strand_id
1 'polypeptide(L)' 'MKQSNEIRSGLPVLARSFAVSHGLRIQQVIRYCESGRIPGARFDRELWQWVVYPPVKLLIR' A
#
# COMPACT_ATOMS: atom_id res chain seq x y z
N MET A 1 -2.92 15.47 16.54
CA MET A 1 -2.91 13.99 16.62
C MET A 1 -2.72 13.45 15.21
N LYS A 2 -1.57 12.82 14.91
CA LYS A 2 -1.35 12.18 13.59
C LYS A 2 -2.05 10.83 13.63
N GLN A 3 -3.16 10.69 12.90
CA GLN A 3 -3.84 9.40 12.71
C GLN A 3 -2.95 8.51 11.84
N SER A 4 -2.08 7.74 12.49
CA SER A 4 -1.43 6.60 11.87
C SER A 4 -2.49 5.50 11.76
N ASN A 5 -3.17 5.41 10.61
CA ASN A 5 -4.00 4.27 10.25
C ASN A 5 -3.09 3.04 10.08
N GLU A 6 -2.73 2.41 11.20
CA GLU A 6 -2.05 1.11 11.20
C GLU A 6 -3.10 0.03 10.88
N ILE A 7 -3.05 -0.50 9.65
CA ILE A 7 -3.81 -1.70 9.28
C ILE A 7 -3.20 -2.89 10.04
N ARG A 8 -3.88 -3.34 11.11
CA ARG A 8 -3.41 -4.36 12.08
C ARG A 8 -3.65 -5.82 11.68
N SER A 9 -4.21 -6.11 10.51
CA SER A 9 -4.46 -7.49 10.07
C SER A 9 -3.34 -7.96 9.15
N GLY A 10 -2.55 -8.96 9.56
CA GLY A 10 -1.37 -9.50 8.84
C GLY A 10 -1.65 -10.19 7.51
N LEU A 11 -2.70 -9.80 6.79
CA LEU A 11 -3.01 -10.29 5.45
C LEU A 11 -2.52 -9.26 4.40
N PRO A 12 -1.94 -9.73 3.29
CA PRO A 12 -1.59 -8.85 2.18
C PRO A 12 -2.82 -8.11 1.65
N VAL A 13 -2.67 -6.80 1.40
CA VAL A 13 -3.72 -5.95 0.86
C VAL A 13 -3.37 -5.57 -0.58
N LEU A 14 -4.31 -5.72 -1.52
CA LEU A 14 -4.10 -5.24 -2.89
C LEU A 14 -3.91 -3.72 -2.91
N ALA A 15 -3.02 -3.21 -3.75
CA ALA A 15 -2.77 -1.77 -3.90
C ALA A 15 -4.05 -0.98 -4.22
N ARG A 16 -5.01 -1.60 -4.91
CA ARG A 16 -6.34 -1.01 -5.17
C ARG A 16 -7.14 -0.80 -3.88
N SER A 17 -7.21 -1.81 -3.03
CA SER A 17 -7.91 -1.73 -1.74
C SER A 17 -7.23 -0.75 -0.79
N PHE A 18 -5.90 -0.71 -0.83
CA PHE A 18 -5.10 0.29 -0.12
C PHE A 18 -5.42 1.71 -0.61
N ALA A 19 -5.49 1.92 -1.93
CA ALA A 19 -5.85 3.21 -2.51
C ALA A 19 -7.23 3.68 -2.05
N VAL A 20 -8.24 2.82 -2.10
CA VAL A 20 -9.61 3.13 -1.64
C VAL A 20 -9.62 3.47 -0.15
N SER A 21 -8.97 2.66 0.69
CA SER A 21 -8.96 2.83 2.15
C SER A 21 -8.29 4.14 2.59
N HIS A 22 -7.34 4.64 1.80
CA HIS A 22 -6.61 5.88 2.08
C HIS A 22 -7.09 7.07 1.23
N GLY A 23 -8.14 6.91 0.42
CA GLY A 23 -8.64 7.98 -0.46
C GLY A 23 -7.64 8.43 -1.53
N LEU A 24 -6.73 7.54 -1.95
CA LEU A 24 -5.68 7.82 -2.93
C LEU A 24 -6.09 7.34 -4.32
N ARG A 25 -5.52 7.97 -5.35
CA ARG A 25 -5.60 7.45 -6.73
C ARG A 25 -4.71 6.20 -6.86
N ILE A 26 -5.20 5.17 -7.53
CA ILE A 26 -4.44 3.92 -7.74
C ILE A 26 -3.09 4.16 -8.42
N GLN A 27 -3.03 5.06 -9.42
CA GLN A 27 -1.77 5.42 -10.08
C GLN A 27 -0.74 6.04 -9.12
N GLN A 28 -1.20 6.79 -8.11
CA GLN A 28 -0.33 7.36 -7.09
C GLN A 28 0.22 6.26 -6.16
N VAL A 29 -0.62 5.29 -5.78
CA VAL A 29 -0.19 4.14 -4.99
C VAL A 29 0.81 3.28 -5.76
N ILE A 30 0.58 3.00 -7.05
CA ILE A 30 1.52 2.26 -7.91
C ILE A 30 2.89 2.96 -7.93
N ARG A 31 2.93 4.27 -8.17
CA ARG A 31 4.18 5.04 -8.14
C ARG A 31 4.88 4.95 -6.79
N TYR A 32 4.13 4.93 -5.69
CA TYR A 32 4.72 4.77 -4.36
C TYR A 32 5.26 3.36 -4.12
N CYS A 33 4.63 2.33 -4.66
CA CYS A 33 5.18 0.98 -4.65
C CYS A 33 6.47 0.89 -5.47
N GLU A 34 6.46 1.42 -6.70
CA GLU A 34 7.63 1.45 -7.60
C GLU A 34 8.80 2.23 -7.00
N SER A 35 8.53 3.35 -6.34
CA SER A 35 9.55 4.19 -5.71
C SER A 35 9.93 3.73 -4.29
N GLY A 36 9.42 2.60 -3.81
CA GLY A 36 9.71 2.08 -2.46
C GLY A 36 9.17 2.92 -1.28
N ARG A 37 8.22 3.83 -1.53
CA ARG A 37 7.57 4.66 -0.48
C ARG A 37 6.51 3.91 0.32
N ILE A 38 6.08 2.74 -0.16
CA ILE A 38 5.24 1.79 0.57
C ILE A 38 6.13 0.59 0.93
N PRO A 39 6.71 0.56 2.14
CA PRO A 39 7.51 -0.56 2.61
C PRO A 39 6.65 -1.83 2.62
N GLY A 40 7.21 -2.93 2.13
CA GLY A 40 6.47 -4.20 2.02
C GLY A 40 5.59 -4.30 0.78
N ALA A 41 5.59 -3.33 -0.13
CA ALA A 41 4.98 -3.52 -1.44
C ALA A 41 5.79 -4.51 -2.29
N ARG A 42 5.11 -5.48 -2.89
CA ARG A 42 5.68 -6.42 -3.88
C ARG A 42 4.75 -6.51 -5.09
N PHE A 43 5.34 -6.62 -6.27
CA PHE A 43 4.58 -6.92 -7.47
C PHE A 43 4.33 -8.43 -7.55
N ASP A 44 3.07 -8.81 -7.46
CA ASP A 44 2.62 -10.19 -7.66
C ASP A 44 2.45 -10.43 -9.16
N ARG A 45 3.24 -11.36 -9.71
CA ARG A 45 3.25 -11.66 -11.14
C ARG A 45 2.09 -12.56 -11.57
N GLU A 46 1.52 -13.33 -10.66
CA GLU A 46 0.37 -14.21 -10.93
C GLU A 46 -0.90 -13.39 -11.03
N LEU A 47 -1.06 -12.42 -10.12
CA LEU A 47 -2.19 -11.48 -10.11
C LEU A 47 -1.97 -10.26 -11.00
N TRP A 48 -0.74 -10.07 -11.49
CA TRP A 48 -0.28 -8.91 -12.24
C TRP A 48 -0.58 -7.57 -11.54
N GLN A 49 -0.43 -7.56 -10.22
CA GLN A 49 -0.86 -6.47 -9.35
C GLN A 49 0.14 -6.20 -8.22
N TRP A 50 0.14 -4.96 -7.73
CA TRP A 50 0.88 -4.61 -6.53
C TRP A 50 0.14 -5.06 -5.27
N VAL A 51 0.87 -5.73 -4.39
CA VAL A 51 0.39 -6.24 -3.10
C VAL A 51 1.20 -5.58 -1.98
N VAL A 52 0.50 -5.10 -0.97
CA VAL A 52 1.03 -4.33 0.16
C VAL A 52 0.98 -5.21 1.40
N TYR A 53 2.14 -5.66 1.88
CA TYR A 53 2.25 -6.57 3.02
C TYR A 53 2.40 -5.78 4.33
N PRO A 54 1.45 -5.89 5.29
CA PRO A 54 1.56 -5.24 6.60
C PRO A 54 2.78 -5.74 7.40
N PRO A 55 3.30 -4.95 8.36
CA PRO A 55 2.85 -3.61 8.77
C PRO A 55 3.32 -2.53 7.80
N VAL A 56 2.37 -1.80 7.20
CA VAL A 56 2.69 -0.74 6.24
C VAL A 56 2.43 0.61 6.87
N LYS A 57 3.50 1.38 7.03
CA LYS A 57 3.43 2.81 7.31
C LYS A 57 3.55 3.52 5.96
N LEU A 58 2.49 4.18 5.53
CA LEU A 58 2.58 5.08 4.38
C LEU A 58 3.47 6.26 4.81
N LEU A 59 4.69 6.33 4.26
CA LEU A 59 5.62 7.43 4.53
C LEU A 59 5.18 8.65 3.72
N ILE A 60 4.18 9.38 4.24
CA ILE A 60 3.79 10.69 3.71
C ILE A 60 4.71 11.73 4.37
N ARG A 61 5.53 12.39 3.56
CA ARG A 61 6.34 13.54 4.00
C ARG A 61 5.58 14.82 3.73
#